data_AF-A0A433UFD7-F1
#
_entry.id   AF-A0A433UFD7-F1
#
_cell.length_a   1.000
_cell.length_b   1.000
_cell.length_c   1.000
_cell.angle_alpha   90.00
_cell.angle_beta   90.00
_cell.angle_gamma   90.00
#
_symmetry.space_group_name_H-M   'P 1'
#
loop_
_entity.id
_entity.type
_entity.pdbx_description
1 polymer ?
#
loop_
_entity_poly.entity_id
_entity_poly.type
_entity_poly.pdbx_seq_one_letter_code
_entity_poly.pdbx_strand_id
1 'polypeptide(L)' 'MESSSRPDYVTRFKGEGIGTKYKQPSITVRFPEQADQILRSLPNMSDYVRRAVIKQLIADGFLDENPQPGNPE' A
#
# COMPACT_ATOMS: atom_id res chain seq x y z
N MET A 1 25.33 -6.55 -22.43
CA MET A 1 24.27 -6.59 -21.40
C MET A 1 24.31 -5.24 -20.70
N GLU A 2 23.55 -4.26 -21.18
CA GLU A 2 23.45 -2.93 -20.56
C GLU A 2 22.13 -2.85 -19.81
N SER A 3 22.20 -2.98 -18.49
CA SER A 3 21.07 -2.75 -17.58
C SER A 3 20.97 -1.25 -17.30
N SER A 4 20.18 -0.55 -18.11
CA SER A 4 19.79 0.85 -17.86
C SER A 4 18.84 0.93 -16.66
N SER A 5 19.39 1.10 -15.46
CA SER A 5 18.60 1.36 -14.25
C SER A 5 17.99 2.78 -14.34
N ARG A 6 16.67 2.86 -14.45
CA ARG A 6 15.94 4.14 -14.46
C ARG A 6 15.98 4.78 -13.05
N PRO A 7 16.26 6.09 -12.93
CA PRO A 7 16.46 6.76 -11.63
C PRO A 7 15.20 6.86 -10.75
N ASP A 8 14.02 6.54 -11.28
CA ASP A 8 12.72 6.57 -10.57
C ASP A 8 12.58 5.55 -9.42
N TYR A 9 13.50 4.58 -9.30
CA TYR A 9 13.37 3.51 -8.30
C TYR A 9 13.57 4.01 -6.86
N VAL A 10 14.35 5.08 -6.68
CA VAL A 10 14.77 5.57 -5.35
C VAL A 10 13.65 6.35 -4.65
N THR A 11 12.71 6.95 -5.40
CA THR A 11 11.67 7.83 -4.84
C THR A 11 10.32 7.17 -4.65
N ARG A 12 10.00 6.09 -5.38
CA ARG A 12 8.69 5.41 -5.30
C ARG A 12 8.49 4.55 -4.06
N PHE A 13 9.57 4.20 -3.36
CA PHE A 13 9.54 3.31 -2.20
C PHE A 13 10.12 3.98 -0.96
N LYS A 14 9.74 5.24 -0.69
CA LYS A 14 10.04 5.89 0.59
C LYS A 14 9.32 5.13 1.73
N GLY A 15 10.01 4.14 2.27
CA GLY A 15 10.25 3.96 3.71
C GLY A 15 9.09 3.70 4.66
N GLU A 16 7.82 3.68 4.24
CA GLU A 16 6.75 3.12 5.04
C GLU A 16 6.58 1.67 4.60
N GLY A 17 7.05 0.72 5.42
CA GLY A 17 7.20 -0.72 5.13
C GLY A 17 5.89 -1.49 4.87
N ILE A 18 4.94 -0.90 4.15
CA ILE A 18 3.61 -1.43 3.92
C ILE A 18 3.39 -1.56 2.40
N GLY A 19 3.67 -2.77 1.90
CA GLY A 19 3.60 -3.13 0.47
C GLY A 19 4.95 -3.28 -0.22
N THR A 20 6.04 -3.44 0.53
CA THR A 20 7.43 -3.34 0.05
C THR A 20 8.11 -4.66 -0.32
N LYS A 21 7.47 -5.83 -0.16
CA LYS A 21 8.07 -7.08 -0.68
C LYS A 21 7.91 -7.11 -2.20
N TYR A 22 9.04 -6.99 -2.90
CA TYR A 22 9.17 -7.32 -4.31
C TYR A 22 8.52 -8.70 -4.54
N LYS A 23 7.44 -8.75 -5.33
CA LYS A 23 6.59 -9.93 -5.65
C LYS A 23 5.37 -10.23 -4.75
N GLN A 24 4.93 -9.33 -3.85
CA GLN A 24 3.62 -9.53 -3.22
C GLN A 24 2.49 -9.27 -4.25
N PRO A 25 1.55 -10.20 -4.45
CA PRO A 25 0.41 -9.97 -5.34
C PRO A 25 -0.48 -8.85 -4.80
N SER A 26 -0.94 -7.96 -5.69
CA SER A 26 -1.87 -6.89 -5.34
C SER A 26 -3.25 -7.45 -4.99
N ILE A 27 -3.87 -6.90 -3.95
CA ILE A 27 -5.29 -7.12 -3.66
C ILE A 27 -6.10 -6.11 -4.49
N THR A 28 -6.99 -6.60 -5.35
CA THR A 28 -7.84 -5.77 -6.22
C THR A 28 -9.30 -5.96 -5.87
N VAL A 29 -10.03 -4.87 -5.68
CA VAL A 29 -11.48 -4.85 -5.42
C VAL A 29 -12.15 -3.74 -6.22
N ARG A 30 -13.45 -3.87 -6.51
CA ARG A 30 -14.25 -2.80 -7.10
C ARG A 30 -14.96 -2.02 -6.00
N PHE A 31 -14.94 -0.70 -6.11
CA PHE A 31 -15.66 0.19 -5.21
C PHE A 31 -16.99 0.63 -5.83
N PRO A 32 -17.98 0.99 -5.00
CA PRO A 32 -19.15 1.74 -5.46
C PRO A 32 -18.73 3.03 -6.17
N GLU A 33 -19.49 3.46 -7.17
CA GLU A 33 -19.14 4.59 -8.05
C GLU A 33 -18.76 5.86 -7.29
N GLN A 34 -19.53 6.21 -6.26
CA GLN A 34 -19.27 7.39 -5.43
C GLN A 34 -17.92 7.29 -4.70
N ALA A 35 -17.58 6.10 -4.18
CA ALA A 35 -16.32 5.87 -3.49
C ALA A 35 -15.13 5.86 -4.46
N ASP A 36 -15.29 5.26 -5.66
CA ASP A 36 -14.27 5.25 -6.70
C ASP A 36 -13.92 6.68 -7.16
N GLN A 37 -14.92 7.53 -7.40
CA GLN A 37 -14.71 8.94 -7.77
C GLN A 37 -13.92 9.71 -6.70
N ILE A 38 -14.29 9.56 -5.43
CA ILE A 38 -13.60 10.20 -4.30
C ILE A 38 -12.15 9.69 -4.23
N LEU A 39 -11.96 8.37 -4.24
CA LEU A 39 -10.63 7.77 -4.11
C LEU A 39 -9.71 8.20 -5.26
N ARG A 40 -10.21 8.23 -6.51
CA ARG A 40 -9.45 8.68 -7.67
C ARG A 40 -9.08 10.16 -7.63
N SER A 41 -9.85 10.98 -6.92
CA SER A 41 -9.54 12.40 -6.76
C SER A 41 -8.38 12.66 -5.78
N LEU A 42 -7.97 11.66 -4.98
CA LEU A 42 -6.92 11.81 -3.97
C LEU A 42 -5.52 11.71 -4.58
N PRO A 43 -4.60 12.66 -4.32
CA PRO A 43 -3.23 12.62 -4.85
C PRO A 43 -2.40 11.43 -4.32
N ASN A 44 -2.78 10.86 -3.17
CA ASN A 44 -2.12 9.71 -2.55
C ASN A 44 -3.13 8.57 -2.25
N MET A 45 -4.02 8.27 -3.22
CA MET A 45 -5.10 7.29 -3.07
C MET A 45 -4.65 5.97 -2.43
N SER A 46 -3.60 5.34 -2.96
CA SER A 46 -3.15 4.02 -2.48
C SER A 46 -2.75 4.04 -1.00
N ASP A 47 -2.16 5.15 -0.57
CA ASP A 47 -1.73 5.32 0.82
C ASP A 47 -2.90 5.60 1.76
N TYR A 48 -3.88 6.38 1.29
CA TYR A 48 -5.13 6.58 2.00
C TYR A 48 -5.87 5.26 2.22
N VAL A 49 -6.08 4.47 1.15
CA VAL A 49 -6.80 3.18 1.23
C VAL A 49 -6.08 2.23 2.19
N ARG A 50 -4.75 2.14 2.11
CA ARG A 50 -3.94 1.32 3.00
C ARG A 50 -4.13 1.69 4.46
N ARG A 51 -4.02 2.98 4.81
CA ARG A 51 -4.22 3.46 6.19
C ARG A 51 -5.65 3.21 6.68
N ALA A 52 -6.65 3.45 5.83
CA ALA A 52 -8.04 3.20 6.17
C ALA A 52 -8.30 1.71 6.46
N VAL A 53 -7.78 0.81 5.62
CA VAL A 53 -7.90 -0.64 5.80
C VAL A 53 -7.19 -1.09 7.08
N ILE A 54 -5.95 -0.66 7.33
CA ILE A 54 -5.22 -1.01 8.55
C ILE A 54 -5.97 -0.53 9.80
N LYS A 55 -6.43 0.72 9.80
CA LYS A 55 -7.19 1.29 10.91
C LYS A 55 -8.45 0.47 11.20
N GLN A 56 -9.18 0.09 10.16
CA GLN A 56 -10.39 -0.72 10.31
C GLN A 56 -10.07 -2.12 10.83
N LEU A 57 -9.04 -2.78 10.29
CA LEU A 57 -8.62 -4.12 10.75
C LEU A 57 -8.15 -4.11 12.22
N ILE A 58 -7.49 -3.06 12.68
CA ILE A 58 -7.14 -2.89 14.11
C ILE A 58 -8.42 -2.73 14.95
N ALA A 59 -9.33 -1.86 14.52
CA ALA A 59 -10.59 -1.62 15.24
C ALA A 59 -11.47 -2.87 15.34
N ASP A 60 -11.43 -3.72 14.30
CA ASP A 60 -12.15 -4.99 14.25
C ASP A 60 -11.42 -6.13 14.98
N GLY A 61 -10.21 -5.90 15.50
CA GLY A 61 -9.41 -6.90 16.21
C GLY A 61 -8.71 -7.93 15.33
N PHE A 62 -8.61 -7.69 14.02
CA PHE A 62 -7.89 -8.54 13.07
C PHE A 62 -6.39 -8.22 12.97
N LEU A 63 -5.96 -7.07 13.49
CA LEU A 63 -4.57 -6.62 13.49
C LEU A 63 -4.22 -5.99 14.84
N ASP A 64 -3.00 -6.22 15.33
CA ASP A 64 -2.46 -5.51 16.49
C ASP A 64 -2.10 -4.05 16.15
N GLU A 65 -2.06 -3.17 17.15
CA GLU A 65 -1.74 -1.73 16.99
C GLU A 65 -0.33 -1.45 16.44
N ASN A 66 0.54 -2.47 16.38
CA ASN A 66 1.89 -2.37 15.82
C ASN A 66 2.19 -3.53 14.86
N PRO A 67 1.68 -3.50 13.62
CA PRO A 67 2.00 -4.54 12.64
C PRO A 67 3.48 -4.44 12.29
N GLN A 68 4.30 -5.37 12.82
CA GLN A 68 5.71 -5.43 12.45
C GLN A 68 5.84 -5.69 10.94
N PRO A 69 6.70 -4.95 10.22
CA PRO A 69 7.02 -5.28 8.83
C PRO A 69 7.66 -6.67 8.84
N GLY A 70 6.97 -7.64 8.24
CA GLY A 70 7.33 -9.06 8.35
C GLY A 70 8.80 -9.31 8.03
N ASN A 71 9.48 -10.02 8.94
CA ASN A 71 10.88 -10.39 8.81
C ASN A 71 11.16 -11.00 7.41
N PRO A 72 12.29 -10.66 6.77
CA PRO A 72 12.81 -11.45 5.67
C PRO A 72 13.41 -12.74 6.27
N GLU A 73 12.73 -13.87 6.08
CA GLU A 73 13.40 -15.19 6.04
C GLU A 73 14.15 -15.34 4.71
#